data_AF-A0A8T2KMP9-F1
#
_entry.id   AF-A0A8T2KMP9-F1
#
_cell.length_a   1.000
_cell.length_b   1.000
_cell.length_c   1.000
_cell.angle_alpha   90.00
_cell.angle_beta   90.00
_cell.angle_gamma   90.00
#
_symmetry.space_group_name_H-M   'P 1'
#
loop_
_entity.id
_entity.type
_entity.pdbx_description
1 polymer ?
#
loop_
_entity_poly.entity_id
_entity_poly.type
_entity_poly.pdbx_seq_one_letter_code
_entity_poly.pdbx_strand_id
1 'polypeptide(L)'
;MLKLAQYSTDELFNIALFNWLIQADLADKLLELNSPYLEPHLMRMAKLDQNKVRYMDLLWRYYEKNRNFSSAARVVAKLADMPSTEISLKQRLEYISRAILSAKSSTAMSTLAADGEFLHELEEKLEVARIQLQIQDTLTRQYSHHTAVVDAVSQLDSQLMDITKLFSQYADPFRLSECKLAIIHCAGHSDPILVQTLWQEIIDKELGDSIGNSSVDRMQALNLKITSLGKIYASTPRYFPLEFLVKYLEQQVCNLKWDTGFVTHTMQEIMVPIPRLLEVYDHLFKARDPWWSRMKKPLHLLECIYILLSGYVQEPSKVPTYERRRFTNLCLDAVSCYLVELQSMDPTAALLNTVSNFKSLQAKLERLS
;
A
#
# COMPACT_ATOMS: atom_id res chain seq x y z
N MET A 1 -33.03 41.64 7.30
CA MET A 1 -33.60 40.72 8.32
C MET A 1 -32.55 39.86 9.01
N LEU A 2 -31.71 39.08 8.31
CA LEU A 2 -30.71 38.20 8.95
C LEU A 2 -29.71 38.92 9.88
N LYS A 3 -29.21 40.11 9.49
CA LYS A 3 -28.37 40.94 10.37
C LYS A 3 -29.09 41.46 11.61
N LEU A 4 -30.41 41.64 11.58
CA LEU A 4 -31.21 42.07 12.74
C LEU A 4 -31.50 40.89 13.68
N ALA A 5 -31.67 39.69 13.13
CA ALA A 5 -31.80 38.46 13.91
C ALA A 5 -30.52 38.12 14.70
N GLN A 6 -29.33 38.43 14.16
CA GLN A 6 -28.04 38.29 14.87
C GLN A 6 -27.95 39.10 16.18
N TYR A 7 -28.65 40.23 16.27
CA TYR A 7 -28.66 41.07 17.47
C TYR A 7 -29.80 40.71 18.45
N SER A 8 -30.66 39.74 18.11
CA SER A 8 -31.74 39.33 19.00
C SER A 8 -31.18 38.44 20.12
N THR A 9 -31.44 38.84 21.37
CA THR A 9 -31.06 38.09 22.59
C THR A 9 -32.05 36.98 22.93
N ASP A 10 -33.09 36.79 22.12
CA ASP A 10 -34.12 35.77 22.34
C ASP A 10 -33.63 34.41 21.79
N GLU A 11 -33.38 33.48 22.71
CA GLU A 11 -32.93 32.13 22.42
C GLU A 11 -33.98 31.36 21.60
N LEU A 12 -35.28 31.52 21.90
CA LEU A 12 -36.36 30.79 21.23
C LEU A 12 -36.55 31.25 19.77
N PHE A 13 -36.43 32.55 19.53
CA PHE A 13 -36.48 33.11 18.18
C PHE A 13 -35.30 32.62 17.33
N ASN A 14 -34.09 32.63 17.88
CA ASN A 14 -32.90 32.12 17.19
C ASN A 14 -33.03 30.63 16.85
N ILE A 15 -33.55 29.82 17.79
CA ILE A 15 -33.83 28.39 17.57
C ILE A 15 -34.86 28.18 16.45
N ALA A 16 -35.98 28.92 16.47
CA ALA A 16 -36.99 28.83 15.43
C ALA A 16 -36.46 29.23 14.05
N LEU A 17 -35.61 30.27 13.99
CA LEU A 17 -34.95 30.72 12.76
C LEU A 17 -33.97 29.66 12.24
N PHE A 18 -33.16 29.05 13.10
CA PHE A 18 -32.22 27.99 12.70
C PHE A 18 -32.98 26.77 12.17
N ASN A 19 -34.06 26.34 12.84
CA ASN A 19 -34.87 25.23 12.36
C ASN A 19 -35.51 25.53 11.00
N TRP A 20 -36.02 26.74 10.78
CA TRP A 20 -36.55 27.16 9.48
C TRP A 20 -35.47 27.16 8.39
N LEU A 21 -34.28 27.69 8.68
CA LEU A 21 -33.16 27.70 7.72
C LEU A 21 -32.69 26.30 7.33
N ILE A 22 -32.70 25.36 8.29
CA ILE A 22 -32.33 23.95 8.05
C ILE A 22 -33.40 23.24 7.23
N GLN A 23 -34.69 23.48 7.52
CA GLN A 23 -35.80 22.92 6.73
C GLN A 23 -35.84 23.49 5.30
N ALA A 24 -35.40 24.73 5.10
CA ALA A 24 -35.32 25.38 3.80
C ALA A 24 -34.02 25.06 3.01
N ASP A 25 -33.15 24.18 3.52
CA ASP A 25 -31.84 23.81 2.95
C ASP A 25 -30.88 25.01 2.73
N LEU A 26 -31.04 26.07 3.54
CA LEU A 26 -30.23 27.28 3.50
C LEU A 26 -29.04 27.20 4.48
N ALA A 27 -28.34 26.06 4.47
CA ALA A 27 -27.20 25.77 5.33
C ALA A 27 -26.08 26.83 5.23
N ASP A 28 -25.78 27.28 4.01
CA ASP A 28 -24.70 28.26 3.79
C ASP A 28 -24.98 29.60 4.46
N LYS A 29 -26.24 30.05 4.42
CA LYS A 29 -26.70 31.28 5.08
C LYS A 29 -26.72 31.13 6.60
N LEU A 30 -27.05 29.94 7.12
CA LEU A 30 -26.95 29.64 8.54
C LEU A 30 -25.49 29.70 9.03
N LEU A 31 -24.56 29.22 8.22
CA LEU A 31 -23.12 29.26 8.52
C LEU A 31 -22.51 30.66 8.44
N GLU A 32 -23.17 31.62 7.79
CA GLU A 32 -22.79 33.04 7.83
C GLU A 32 -23.27 33.75 9.11
N LEU A 33 -24.17 33.11 9.88
CA LEU A 33 -24.68 33.64 11.13
C LEU A 33 -23.70 33.32 12.28
N ASN A 34 -22.84 34.28 12.61
CA ASN A 34 -22.02 34.24 13.82
C ASN A 34 -22.85 34.51 15.08
N SER A 35 -23.74 33.58 15.44
CA SER A 35 -24.53 33.63 16.67
C SER A 35 -23.97 32.66 17.72
N PRO A 36 -23.80 33.07 18.99
CA PRO A 36 -23.30 32.20 20.06
C PRO A 36 -24.27 31.07 20.43
N TYR A 37 -25.56 31.18 20.05
CA TYR A 37 -26.58 30.17 20.33
C TYR A 37 -26.63 29.05 19.28
N LEU A 38 -25.94 29.21 18.15
CA LEU A 38 -25.97 28.24 17.06
C LEU A 38 -25.28 26.93 17.44
N GLU A 39 -24.13 27.00 18.09
CA GLU A 39 -23.37 25.83 18.54
C GLU A 39 -24.13 24.99 19.58
N PRO A 40 -24.65 25.56 20.69
CA PRO A 40 -25.48 24.81 21.64
C PRO A 40 -26.73 24.17 21.00
N HIS A 41 -27.37 24.88 20.06
CA HIS A 41 -28.54 24.38 19.35
C HIS A 41 -28.18 23.18 18.45
N LEU A 42 -27.13 23.29 17.63
CA LEU A 42 -26.68 22.19 16.77
C LEU A 42 -26.23 20.97 17.59
N MET A 43 -25.52 21.18 18.70
CA MET A 43 -25.15 20.09 19.63
C MET A 43 -26.36 19.42 20.27
N ARG A 44 -27.41 20.18 20.61
CA ARG A 44 -28.65 19.64 21.18
C ARG A 44 -29.43 18.85 20.13
N MET A 45 -29.56 19.36 18.93
CA MET A 45 -30.26 18.66 17.83
C MET A 45 -29.53 17.40 17.40
N ALA A 46 -28.19 17.41 17.36
CA ALA A 46 -27.40 16.22 17.06
C ALA A 46 -27.48 15.13 18.15
N LYS A 47 -28.00 15.41 19.35
CA LYS A 47 -28.26 14.40 20.39
C LYS A 47 -29.68 13.86 20.38
N LEU A 48 -30.65 14.66 19.92
CA LEU A 48 -32.08 14.38 20.07
C LEU A 48 -32.74 13.86 18.79
N ASP A 49 -32.22 14.25 17.63
CA ASP A 49 -32.88 13.99 16.34
C ASP A 49 -32.34 12.73 15.63
N GLN A 50 -33.19 12.09 14.83
CA GLN A 50 -32.84 10.95 13.96
C GLN A 50 -31.85 11.37 12.85
N ASN A 51 -31.92 12.62 12.38
CA ASN A 51 -31.04 13.18 11.35
C ASN A 51 -29.65 13.61 11.87
N LYS A 52 -29.06 12.82 12.76
CA LYS A 52 -27.80 13.12 13.47
C LYS A 52 -26.63 13.46 12.54
N VAL A 53 -26.56 12.80 11.38
CA VAL A 53 -25.51 13.00 10.37
C VAL A 53 -25.54 14.42 9.81
N ARG A 54 -26.73 14.94 9.45
CA ARG A 54 -26.89 16.28 8.87
C ARG A 54 -26.51 17.38 9.86
N TYR A 55 -26.93 17.25 11.12
CA TYR A 55 -26.59 18.25 12.15
C TYR A 55 -25.10 18.24 12.51
N MET A 56 -24.47 17.06 12.55
CA MET A 56 -23.03 16.94 12.73
C MET A 56 -22.25 17.51 11.54
N ASP A 57 -22.78 17.34 10.30
CA ASP A 57 -22.18 17.91 9.10
C ASP A 57 -22.18 19.46 9.13
N LEU A 58 -23.29 20.06 9.56
CA LEU A 58 -23.39 21.51 9.75
C LEU A 58 -22.46 22.00 10.87
N LEU A 59 -22.31 21.23 11.95
CA LEU A 59 -21.51 21.61 13.10
C LEU A 59 -20.02 21.72 12.77
N TRP A 60 -19.45 20.78 12.01
CA TRP A 60 -18.02 20.89 11.65
C TRP A 60 -17.77 22.04 10.65
N ARG A 61 -18.69 22.28 9.70
CA ARG A 61 -18.60 23.43 8.78
C ARG A 61 -18.61 24.76 9.53
N TYR A 62 -19.40 24.85 10.60
CA TYR A 62 -19.44 26.02 11.47
C TYR A 62 -18.09 26.22 12.18
N TYR A 63 -17.52 25.16 12.76
CA TYR A 63 -16.22 25.24 13.43
C TYR A 63 -15.07 25.61 12.48
N GLU A 64 -15.07 25.10 11.24
CA GLU A 64 -14.07 25.50 10.23
C GLU A 64 -14.19 26.98 9.85
N LYS A 65 -15.40 27.49 9.62
CA LYS A 65 -15.60 28.92 9.33
C LYS A 65 -15.13 29.82 10.49
N ASN A 66 -15.32 29.38 11.72
CA ASN A 66 -14.89 30.10 12.92
C ASN A 66 -13.42 29.87 13.30
N ARG A 67 -12.63 29.19 12.45
CA ARG A 67 -11.21 28.84 12.68
C ARG A 67 -10.96 28.00 13.95
N ASN A 68 -11.98 27.30 14.45
CA ASN A 68 -11.83 26.36 15.56
C ASN A 68 -11.57 24.95 15.00
N PHE A 69 -10.35 24.72 14.54
CA PHE A 69 -9.99 23.48 13.86
C PHE A 69 -9.95 22.26 14.79
N SER A 70 -9.64 22.44 16.09
CA SER A 70 -9.63 21.35 17.08
C SER A 70 -11.04 20.78 17.28
N SER A 71 -12.05 21.64 17.49
CA SER A 71 -13.44 21.20 17.62
C SER A 71 -13.99 20.60 16.32
N ALA A 72 -13.64 21.18 15.15
CA ALA A 72 -14.01 20.62 13.86
C ALA A 72 -13.47 19.19 13.69
N ALA A 73 -12.19 18.97 13.94
CA ALA A 73 -11.55 17.65 13.82
C ALA A 73 -12.23 16.60 14.71
N ARG A 74 -12.57 16.94 15.95
CA ARG A 74 -13.26 16.04 16.89
C ARG A 74 -14.68 15.69 16.45
N VAL A 75 -15.43 16.66 15.90
CA VAL A 75 -16.78 16.41 15.38
C VAL A 75 -16.74 15.49 14.17
N VAL A 76 -15.82 15.75 13.23
CA VAL A 76 -15.68 14.94 12.02
C VAL A 76 -15.18 13.53 12.35
N ALA A 77 -14.25 13.38 13.29
CA ALA A 77 -13.80 12.07 13.78
C ALA A 77 -14.96 11.27 14.38
N LYS A 78 -15.79 11.91 15.22
CA LYS A 78 -16.99 11.27 15.77
C LYS A 78 -17.99 10.89 14.67
N LEU A 79 -18.12 11.71 13.63
CA LEU A 79 -18.98 11.42 12.48
C LEU A 79 -18.52 10.17 11.74
N ALA A 80 -17.21 9.99 11.57
CA ALA A 80 -16.62 8.81 10.95
C ALA A 80 -16.75 7.54 11.82
N ASP A 81 -16.73 7.67 13.14
CA ASP A 81 -16.87 6.54 14.09
C ASP A 81 -18.33 6.07 14.27
N MET A 82 -19.33 6.92 13.99
CA MET A 82 -20.73 6.59 14.26
C MET A 82 -21.23 5.44 13.37
N PRO A 83 -21.80 4.36 13.92
CA PRO A 83 -22.44 3.33 13.12
C PRO A 83 -23.67 3.91 12.43
N SER A 84 -23.72 3.83 11.10
CA SER A 84 -24.80 4.36 10.28
C SER A 84 -24.78 3.69 8.92
N THR A 85 -25.97 3.33 8.42
CA THR A 85 -26.18 2.84 7.06
C THR A 85 -26.29 3.97 6.02
N GLU A 86 -26.36 5.23 6.47
CA GLU A 86 -26.46 6.40 5.58
C GLU A 86 -25.09 6.90 5.10
N ILE A 87 -24.01 6.54 5.82
CA ILE A 87 -22.65 7.00 5.53
C ILE A 87 -21.85 5.84 4.96
N SER A 88 -21.48 5.95 3.69
CA SER A 88 -20.60 4.98 3.04
C SER A 88 -19.18 5.02 3.62
N LEU A 89 -18.45 3.91 3.51
CA LEU A 89 -17.06 3.80 3.94
C LEU A 89 -16.15 4.82 3.23
N LYS A 90 -16.44 5.13 1.95
CA LYS A 90 -15.73 6.18 1.21
C LYS A 90 -15.94 7.56 1.84
N GLN A 91 -17.18 7.90 2.22
CA GLN A 91 -17.46 9.14 2.94
C GLN A 91 -16.81 9.16 4.33
N ARG A 92 -16.74 8.03 5.04
CA ARG A 92 -16.00 7.93 6.31
C ARG A 92 -14.51 8.24 6.13
N LEU A 93 -13.88 7.70 5.08
CA LEU A 93 -12.49 8.01 4.73
C LEU A 93 -12.28 9.49 4.41
N GLU A 94 -13.23 10.12 3.70
CA GLU A 94 -13.21 11.57 3.45
C GLU A 94 -13.33 12.36 4.75
N TYR A 95 -14.22 11.96 5.66
CA TYR A 95 -14.34 12.57 6.99
C TYR A 95 -13.04 12.43 7.78
N ILE A 96 -12.44 11.24 7.90
CA ILE A 96 -11.15 11.06 8.61
C ILE A 96 -10.05 11.92 7.97
N SER A 97 -9.97 11.93 6.63
CA SER A 97 -8.98 12.74 5.90
C SER A 97 -9.16 14.23 6.19
N ARG A 98 -10.40 14.72 6.26
CA ARG A 98 -10.70 16.10 6.64
C ARG A 98 -10.36 16.37 8.11
N ALA A 99 -10.68 15.45 9.02
CA ALA A 99 -10.31 15.56 10.43
C ALA A 99 -8.79 15.68 10.60
N ILE A 100 -7.99 14.93 9.83
CA ILE A 100 -6.52 15.04 9.81
C ILE A 100 -6.08 16.43 9.32
N LEU A 101 -6.68 16.96 8.25
CA LEU A 101 -6.36 18.31 7.75
C LEU A 101 -6.67 19.40 8.79
N SER A 102 -7.83 19.31 9.45
CA SER A 102 -8.21 20.23 10.53
C SER A 102 -7.28 20.07 11.74
N ALA A 103 -6.94 18.84 12.14
CA ALA A 103 -6.02 18.56 13.25
C ALA A 103 -4.61 19.11 12.97
N LYS A 104 -4.07 18.88 11.77
CA LYS A 104 -2.78 19.45 11.32
C LYS A 104 -2.79 20.98 11.40
N SER A 105 -3.88 21.60 10.96
CA SER A 105 -4.07 23.06 11.02
C SER A 105 -4.13 23.57 12.47
N SER A 106 -4.73 22.80 13.38
CA SER A 106 -4.74 23.09 14.83
C SER A 106 -3.34 22.98 15.45
N THR A 107 -2.59 21.91 15.14
CA THR A 107 -1.22 21.69 15.67
C THR A 107 -0.23 22.76 15.21
N ALA A 108 -0.46 23.40 14.05
CA ALA A 108 0.33 24.54 13.60
C ALA A 108 0.07 25.81 14.43
N MET A 109 -1.09 25.90 15.07
CA MET A 109 -1.51 27.04 15.90
C MET A 109 -1.37 26.78 17.41
N SER A 110 -1.30 25.52 17.83
CA SER A 110 -1.31 25.03 19.22
C SER A 110 -0.25 23.94 19.41
N THR A 111 0.63 24.09 20.41
CA THR A 111 1.70 23.12 20.72
C THR A 111 1.32 22.08 21.78
N LEU A 112 0.02 21.86 22.00
CA LEU A 112 -0.45 20.89 22.98
C LEU A 112 -0.13 19.46 22.54
N ALA A 113 0.52 18.68 23.40
CA ALA A 113 0.85 17.28 23.14
C ALA A 113 -0.38 16.42 22.80
N ALA A 114 -1.53 16.73 23.42
CA ALA A 114 -2.79 16.03 23.16
C ALA A 114 -3.33 16.22 21.73
N ASP A 115 -3.03 17.34 21.07
CA ASP A 115 -3.43 17.54 19.66
C ASP A 115 -2.58 16.67 18.71
N GLY A 116 -1.31 16.40 19.08
CA GLY A 116 -0.42 15.50 18.34
C GLY A 116 -0.79 14.02 18.51
N GLU A 117 -1.13 13.59 19.73
CA GLU A 117 -1.64 12.23 19.99
C GLU A 117 -2.93 11.96 19.21
N PHE A 118 -3.89 12.89 19.27
CA PHE A 118 -5.13 12.78 18.51
C PHE A 118 -4.89 12.74 16.99
N LEU A 119 -3.92 13.51 16.48
CA LEU A 119 -3.55 13.45 15.06
C LEU A 119 -3.02 12.06 14.69
N HIS A 120 -2.15 11.48 15.52
CA HIS A 120 -1.60 10.16 15.28
C HIS A 120 -2.69 9.08 15.28
N GLU A 121 -3.62 9.12 16.26
CA GLU A 121 -4.78 8.23 16.29
C GLU A 121 -5.63 8.32 15.01
N LEU A 122 -5.82 9.51 14.46
CA LEU A 122 -6.56 9.70 13.21
C LEU A 122 -5.81 9.13 12.00
N GLU A 123 -4.48 9.27 11.95
CA GLU A 123 -3.65 8.70 10.88
C GLU A 123 -3.68 7.17 10.91
N GLU A 124 -3.54 6.54 12.08
CA GLU A 124 -3.69 5.09 12.25
C GLU A 124 -5.09 4.60 11.85
N LYS A 125 -6.14 5.31 12.29
CA LYS A 125 -7.52 5.01 11.89
C LYS A 125 -7.72 5.09 10.38
N LEU A 126 -7.09 6.05 9.71
CA LEU A 126 -7.17 6.17 8.26
C LEU A 126 -6.53 4.97 7.55
N GLU A 127 -5.41 4.46 8.06
CA GLU A 127 -4.77 3.26 7.51
C GLU A 127 -5.66 2.03 7.63
N VAL A 128 -6.26 1.80 8.81
CA VAL A 128 -7.20 0.69 9.02
C VAL A 128 -8.43 0.81 8.13
N ALA A 129 -8.99 2.03 8.01
CA ALA A 129 -10.14 2.29 7.14
C ALA A 129 -9.83 2.06 5.65
N ARG A 130 -8.60 2.33 5.20
CA ARG A 130 -8.16 2.04 3.82
C ARG A 130 -8.07 0.54 3.57
N ILE A 131 -7.56 -0.23 4.54
CA ILE A 131 -7.55 -1.70 4.46
C ILE A 131 -8.98 -2.23 4.40
N GLN A 132 -9.89 -1.69 5.21
CA GLN A 132 -11.30 -2.05 5.19
C GLN A 132 -11.93 -1.80 3.81
N LEU A 133 -11.63 -0.66 3.17
CA LEU A 133 -12.10 -0.36 1.82
C LEU A 133 -11.51 -1.33 0.79
N GLN A 134 -10.21 -1.66 0.90
CA GLN A 134 -9.56 -2.63 0.03
C GLN A 134 -10.21 -4.01 0.13
N ILE A 135 -10.57 -4.45 1.34
CA ILE A 135 -11.32 -5.70 1.57
C ILE A 135 -12.68 -5.62 0.87
N GLN A 136 -13.44 -4.54 1.09
CA GLN A 136 -14.77 -4.35 0.48
C GLN A 136 -14.71 -4.40 -1.06
N ASP A 137 -13.75 -3.69 -1.67
CA ASP A 137 -13.54 -3.67 -3.11
C ASP A 137 -13.15 -5.06 -3.64
N THR A 138 -12.28 -5.78 -2.93
CA THR A 138 -11.84 -7.12 -3.33
C THR A 138 -12.98 -8.14 -3.25
N LEU A 139 -13.76 -8.09 -2.16
CA LEU A 139 -14.95 -8.94 -1.99
C LEU A 139 -15.98 -8.69 -3.09
N THR A 140 -16.25 -7.42 -3.40
CA THR A 140 -17.21 -7.04 -4.44
C THR A 140 -16.75 -7.51 -5.82
N ARG A 141 -15.45 -7.46 -6.12
CA ARG A 141 -14.91 -7.90 -7.42
C ARG A 141 -14.88 -9.42 -7.57
N GLN A 142 -14.47 -10.15 -6.53
CA GLN A 142 -14.19 -11.59 -6.61
C GLN A 142 -15.39 -12.48 -6.25
N TYR A 143 -16.32 -11.96 -5.43
CA TYR A 143 -17.40 -12.77 -4.87
C TYR A 143 -18.78 -12.09 -4.97
N SER A 144 -18.98 -11.23 -5.97
CA SER A 144 -20.23 -10.47 -6.20
C SER A 144 -21.51 -11.32 -6.17
N HIS A 145 -21.41 -12.60 -6.53
CA HIS A 145 -22.54 -13.52 -6.63
C HIS A 145 -22.88 -14.27 -5.32
N HIS A 146 -22.08 -14.13 -4.27
CA HIS A 146 -22.27 -14.86 -3.01
C HIS A 146 -23.13 -14.03 -2.04
N THR A 147 -24.25 -14.57 -1.55
CA THR A 147 -25.15 -13.86 -0.61
C THR A 147 -24.44 -13.40 0.67
N ALA A 148 -23.54 -14.24 1.21
CA ALA A 148 -22.69 -13.90 2.36
C ALA A 148 -21.82 -12.64 2.15
N VAL A 149 -21.52 -12.28 0.90
CA VAL A 149 -20.69 -11.10 0.57
C VAL A 149 -21.52 -9.83 0.61
N VAL A 150 -22.81 -9.89 0.26
CA VAL A 150 -23.71 -8.73 0.34
C VAL A 150 -23.84 -8.27 1.79
N ASP A 151 -24.06 -9.21 2.71
CA ASP A 151 -24.13 -8.91 4.15
C ASP A 151 -22.78 -8.42 4.68
N ALA A 152 -21.67 -9.05 4.28
CA ALA A 152 -20.32 -8.62 4.64
C ALA A 152 -20.01 -7.19 4.18
N VAL A 153 -20.34 -6.84 2.93
CA VAL A 153 -20.13 -5.50 2.36
C VAL A 153 -20.98 -4.46 3.09
N SER A 154 -22.23 -4.78 3.41
CA SER A 154 -23.10 -3.89 4.20
C SER A 154 -22.54 -3.63 5.60
N GLN A 155 -22.02 -4.68 6.27
CA GLN A 155 -21.39 -4.53 7.58
C GLN A 155 -20.11 -3.69 7.51
N LEU A 156 -19.26 -3.92 6.50
CA LEU A 156 -18.05 -3.12 6.24
C LEU A 156 -18.37 -1.65 5.91
N ASP A 157 -19.55 -1.34 5.38
CA ASP A 157 -19.97 0.03 5.12
C ASP A 157 -20.51 0.73 6.38
N SER A 158 -21.17 -0.05 7.24
CA SER A 158 -21.93 0.46 8.39
C SER A 158 -21.09 1.05 9.52
N GLN A 159 -19.84 0.60 9.69
CA GLN A 159 -18.96 1.04 10.78
C GLN A 159 -17.48 0.74 10.48
N LEU A 160 -16.57 1.50 11.10
CA LEU A 160 -15.14 1.19 11.10
C LEU A 160 -14.88 -0.01 12.03
N MET A 161 -14.09 -0.97 11.56
CA MET A 161 -13.80 -2.19 12.29
C MET A 161 -12.35 -2.24 12.76
N ASP A 162 -12.13 -2.94 13.87
CA ASP A 162 -10.80 -3.21 14.38
C ASP A 162 -10.03 -4.15 13.45
N ILE A 163 -8.71 -3.96 13.38
CA ILE A 163 -7.83 -4.72 12.49
C ILE A 163 -7.89 -6.25 12.73
N THR A 164 -8.13 -6.68 13.97
CA THR A 164 -8.30 -8.09 14.33
C THR A 164 -9.60 -8.69 13.77
N LYS A 165 -10.67 -7.90 13.73
CA LYS A 165 -11.95 -8.31 13.11
C LYS A 165 -11.82 -8.38 11.60
N LEU A 166 -11.17 -7.37 10.99
CA LEU A 166 -10.87 -7.37 9.55
C LEU A 166 -10.09 -8.63 9.14
N PHE A 167 -9.13 -9.06 9.96
CA PHE A 167 -8.37 -10.29 9.72
C PHE A 167 -9.23 -11.55 9.83
N SER A 168 -9.82 -11.78 11.01
CA SER A 168 -10.47 -13.04 11.37
C SER A 168 -11.82 -13.27 10.69
N GLN A 169 -12.59 -12.21 10.43
CA GLN A 169 -13.94 -12.31 9.90
C GLN A 169 -14.01 -12.13 8.38
N TYR A 170 -13.02 -11.47 7.78
CA TYR A 170 -13.02 -11.16 6.35
C TYR A 170 -11.76 -11.65 5.62
N ALA A 171 -10.57 -11.20 6.00
CA ALA A 171 -9.37 -11.52 5.22
C ALA A 171 -9.04 -13.03 5.21
N ASP A 172 -9.20 -13.71 6.35
CA ASP A 172 -8.93 -15.15 6.46
C ASP A 172 -10.00 -16.04 5.80
N PRO A 173 -11.30 -15.89 6.08
CA PRO A 173 -12.34 -16.73 5.47
C PRO A 173 -12.40 -16.62 3.94
N PHE A 174 -12.15 -15.43 3.40
CA PHE A 174 -12.16 -15.17 1.96
C PHE A 174 -10.77 -15.33 1.29
N ARG A 175 -9.75 -15.79 2.04
CA ARG A 175 -8.38 -16.01 1.53
C ARG A 175 -7.81 -14.79 0.77
N LEU A 176 -7.96 -13.61 1.35
CA LEU A 176 -7.51 -12.35 0.76
C LEU A 176 -6.06 -12.06 1.14
N SER A 177 -5.10 -12.76 0.52
CA SER A 177 -3.68 -12.73 0.90
C SER A 177 -3.05 -11.33 0.86
N GLU A 178 -3.44 -10.48 -0.09
CA GLU A 178 -3.01 -9.07 -0.14
C GLU A 178 -3.53 -8.25 1.04
N CYS A 179 -4.79 -8.44 1.41
CA CYS A 179 -5.39 -7.75 2.55
C CYS A 179 -4.77 -8.25 3.86
N LYS A 180 -4.49 -9.55 3.97
CA LYS A 180 -3.73 -10.12 5.10
C LYS A 180 -2.35 -9.48 5.23
N LEU A 181 -1.63 -9.31 4.11
CA LEU A 181 -0.32 -8.64 4.10
C LEU A 181 -0.41 -7.17 4.55
N ALA A 182 -1.43 -6.44 4.08
CA ALA A 182 -1.67 -5.06 4.51
C ALA A 182 -2.02 -4.97 6.00
N ILE A 183 -2.82 -5.92 6.52
CA ILE A 183 -3.17 -6.00 7.94
C ILE A 183 -1.93 -6.24 8.81
N ILE A 184 -1.09 -7.23 8.48
CA ILE A 184 0.09 -7.51 9.31
C ILE A 184 1.10 -6.36 9.27
N HIS A 185 1.21 -5.66 8.14
CA HIS A 185 2.01 -4.46 7.99
C HIS A 185 1.52 -3.34 8.92
N CYS A 186 0.22 -3.04 8.88
CA CYS A 186 -0.41 -2.02 9.72
C CYS A 186 -0.36 -2.37 11.22
N ALA A 187 -0.52 -3.65 11.57
CA ALA A 187 -0.42 -4.10 12.96
C ALA A 187 1.02 -4.21 13.51
N GLY A 188 2.04 -4.06 12.66
CA GLY A 188 3.44 -4.21 13.08
C GLY A 188 3.86 -5.65 13.43
N HIS A 189 3.03 -6.65 13.09
CA HIS A 189 3.32 -8.07 13.36
C HIS A 189 4.09 -8.69 12.20
N SER A 190 5.33 -9.13 12.45
CA SER A 190 6.16 -9.78 11.43
C SER A 190 6.51 -11.21 11.82
N ASP A 191 5.88 -12.18 11.16
CA ASP A 191 6.35 -13.56 11.08
C ASP A 191 6.89 -13.83 9.67
N PRO A 192 8.20 -14.08 9.50
CA PRO A 192 8.81 -14.33 8.19
C PRO A 192 8.14 -15.46 7.40
N ILE A 193 7.70 -16.54 8.07
CA ILE A 193 7.09 -17.70 7.41
C ILE A 193 5.71 -17.31 6.88
N LEU A 194 4.92 -16.60 7.70
CA LEU A 194 3.62 -16.09 7.28
C LEU A 194 3.76 -15.13 6.10
N VAL A 195 4.69 -14.17 6.16
CA VAL A 195 4.92 -13.20 5.09
C VAL A 195 5.29 -13.92 3.78
N GLN A 196 6.22 -14.87 3.82
CA GLN A 196 6.59 -15.66 2.64
C GLN A 196 5.39 -16.44 2.08
N THR A 197 4.60 -17.06 2.95
CA THR A 197 3.39 -17.81 2.57
C THR A 197 2.37 -16.90 1.87
N LEU A 198 2.12 -15.70 2.41
CA LEU A 198 1.20 -14.73 1.81
C LEU A 198 1.69 -14.26 0.44
N TRP A 199 2.98 -13.96 0.29
CA TRP A 199 3.55 -13.61 -1.01
C TRP A 199 3.43 -14.74 -2.02
N GLN A 200 3.66 -15.98 -1.59
CA GLN A 200 3.47 -17.16 -2.43
C GLN A 200 2.02 -17.27 -2.91
N GLU A 201 1.04 -17.17 -2.00
CA GLU A 201 -0.39 -17.19 -2.33
C GLU A 201 -0.79 -16.09 -3.32
N ILE A 202 -0.24 -14.87 -3.16
CA ILE A 202 -0.50 -13.74 -4.07
C ILE A 202 0.01 -14.07 -5.48
N ILE A 203 1.24 -14.56 -5.59
CA ILE A 203 1.86 -14.92 -6.88
C ILE A 203 1.09 -16.06 -7.54
N ASP A 204 0.76 -17.12 -6.78
CA ASP A 204 0.08 -18.29 -7.30
C ASP A 204 -1.35 -17.96 -7.76
N LYS A 205 -2.05 -17.08 -7.03
CA LYS A 205 -3.37 -16.58 -7.43
C LYS A 205 -3.32 -15.80 -8.73
N GLU A 206 -2.38 -14.85 -8.87
CA GLU A 206 -2.22 -14.06 -10.10
C GLU A 206 -1.83 -14.94 -11.30
N LEU A 207 -0.96 -15.93 -11.07
CA LEU A 207 -0.60 -16.91 -12.10
C LEU A 207 -1.77 -17.81 -12.49
N GLY A 208 -2.66 -18.12 -11.54
CA GLY A 208 -3.88 -18.91 -11.72
C GLY A 208 -4.97 -18.16 -12.49
N ASP A 209 -5.25 -16.92 -12.11
CA ASP A 209 -6.26 -16.06 -12.74
C ASP A 209 -5.88 -15.74 -14.20
N SER A 210 -4.58 -15.73 -14.51
CA SER A 210 -4.06 -15.41 -15.83
C SER A 210 -3.83 -16.63 -16.75
N ILE A 211 -4.21 -17.85 -16.35
CA ILE A 211 -3.97 -19.08 -17.14
C ILE A 211 -4.54 -18.99 -18.58
N GLY A 212 -5.66 -18.30 -18.78
CA GLY A 212 -6.28 -18.12 -20.09
C GLY A 212 -5.60 -17.12 -21.02
N ASN A 213 -4.63 -16.34 -20.52
CA ASN A 213 -3.99 -15.25 -21.26
C ASN A 213 -2.72 -15.71 -21.99
N SER A 214 -2.23 -14.89 -22.94
CA SER A 214 -0.97 -15.16 -23.62
C SER A 214 0.21 -15.10 -22.64
N SER A 215 1.32 -15.78 -22.96
CA SER A 215 2.51 -15.79 -22.09
C SER A 215 3.04 -14.38 -21.79
N VAL A 216 2.90 -13.44 -22.73
CA VAL A 216 3.35 -12.05 -22.57
C VAL A 216 2.42 -11.28 -21.63
N ASP A 217 1.11 -11.44 -21.79
CA ASP A 217 0.12 -10.78 -20.93
C ASP A 217 0.19 -11.29 -19.50
N ARG A 218 0.44 -12.60 -19.31
CA ARG A 218 0.66 -13.20 -17.98
C ARG A 218 1.88 -12.61 -17.30
N MET A 219 2.97 -12.47 -18.04
CA MET A 219 4.20 -11.86 -17.55
C MET A 219 3.97 -10.39 -17.16
N GLN A 220 3.26 -9.63 -17.98
CA GLN A 220 2.93 -8.23 -17.68
C GLN A 220 1.98 -8.08 -16.48
N ALA A 221 0.95 -8.91 -16.36
CA ALA A 221 0.02 -8.90 -15.24
C ALA A 221 0.76 -9.15 -13.92
N LEU A 222 1.61 -10.19 -13.88
CA LEU A 222 2.43 -10.47 -12.71
C LEU A 222 3.42 -9.32 -12.41
N ASN A 223 4.05 -8.73 -13.44
CA ASN A 223 4.93 -7.58 -13.25
C ASN A 223 4.21 -6.41 -12.57
N LEU A 224 3.08 -5.99 -13.13
CA LEU A 224 2.28 -4.88 -12.58
C LEU A 224 1.86 -5.16 -11.14
N LYS A 225 1.46 -6.40 -10.86
CA LYS A 225 1.07 -6.82 -9.52
C LYS A 225 2.23 -6.73 -8.52
N ILE A 226 3.36 -7.35 -8.84
CA ILE A 226 4.54 -7.38 -7.98
C ILE A 226 5.16 -5.99 -7.83
N THR A 227 5.22 -5.19 -8.90
CA THR A 227 5.70 -3.81 -8.84
C THR A 227 4.80 -2.93 -7.98
N SER A 228 3.47 -3.08 -8.05
CA SER A 228 2.54 -2.30 -7.24
C SER A 228 2.70 -2.57 -5.73
N LEU A 229 2.80 -3.84 -5.34
CA LEU A 229 2.99 -4.24 -3.93
C LEU A 229 4.42 -3.97 -3.47
N GLY A 230 5.41 -4.23 -4.32
CA GLY A 230 6.82 -3.99 -4.04
C GLY A 230 7.09 -2.53 -3.73
N LYS A 231 6.50 -1.57 -4.46
CA LYS A 231 6.65 -0.14 -4.17
C LYS A 231 6.12 0.27 -2.78
N ILE A 232 5.16 -0.48 -2.22
CA ILE A 232 4.61 -0.24 -0.89
C ILE A 232 5.53 -0.84 0.18
N TYR A 233 5.97 -2.10 -0.01
CA TYR A 233 6.66 -2.86 1.03
C TYR A 233 8.19 -2.88 0.94
N ALA A 234 8.80 -2.48 -0.17
CA ALA A 234 10.25 -2.55 -0.37
C ALA A 234 11.04 -1.68 0.62
N SER A 235 10.44 -0.62 1.15
CA SER A 235 11.03 0.22 2.21
C SER A 235 11.15 -0.52 3.55
N THR A 236 10.39 -1.59 3.75
CA THR A 236 10.31 -2.34 5.01
C THR A 236 10.67 -3.81 4.80
N PRO A 237 11.95 -4.20 4.94
CA PRO A 237 12.45 -5.53 4.59
C PRO A 237 11.74 -6.72 5.25
N ARG A 238 11.11 -6.51 6.42
CA ARG A 238 10.37 -7.56 7.13
C ARG A 238 9.11 -8.02 6.40
N TYR A 239 8.52 -7.17 5.56
CA TYR A 239 7.32 -7.47 4.77
C TYR A 239 7.63 -7.71 3.30
N PHE A 240 8.88 -7.50 2.88
CA PHE A 240 9.37 -7.73 1.52
C PHE A 240 10.58 -8.67 1.54
N PRO A 241 10.35 -10.00 1.62
CA PRO A 241 11.42 -10.98 1.73
C PRO A 241 12.11 -11.17 0.37
N LEU A 242 13.02 -10.25 0.02
CA LEU A 242 13.65 -10.16 -1.30
C LEU A 242 14.27 -11.49 -1.77
N GLU A 243 15.03 -12.17 -0.91
CA GLU A 243 15.68 -13.45 -1.26
C GLU A 243 14.66 -14.53 -1.63
N PHE A 244 13.57 -14.64 -0.86
CA PHE A 244 12.48 -15.56 -1.15
C PHE A 244 11.77 -15.19 -2.45
N LEU A 245 11.43 -13.91 -2.63
CA LEU A 245 10.70 -13.43 -3.81
C LEU A 245 11.51 -13.64 -5.10
N VAL A 246 12.80 -13.29 -5.11
CA VAL A 246 13.67 -13.52 -6.26
C VAL A 246 13.75 -15.01 -6.57
N LYS A 247 14.03 -15.84 -5.56
CA LYS A 247 14.08 -17.30 -5.75
C LYS A 247 12.78 -17.86 -6.32
N TYR A 248 11.64 -17.49 -5.73
CA TYR A 248 10.35 -18.02 -6.11
C TYR A 248 9.93 -17.57 -7.52
N LEU A 249 10.11 -16.30 -7.85
CA LEU A 249 9.79 -15.78 -9.18
C LEU A 249 10.68 -16.42 -10.26
N GLU A 250 11.98 -16.62 -9.99
CA GLU A 250 12.87 -17.29 -10.94
C GLU A 250 12.48 -18.77 -11.16
N GLN A 251 11.99 -19.45 -10.12
CA GLN A 251 11.43 -20.79 -10.27
C GLN A 251 10.19 -20.79 -11.17
N GLN A 252 9.30 -19.80 -11.01
CA GLN A 252 8.11 -19.66 -11.86
C GLN A 252 8.46 -19.30 -13.31
N VAL A 253 9.44 -18.41 -13.53
CA VAL A 253 9.98 -18.09 -14.87
C VAL A 253 10.52 -19.35 -15.54
N CYS A 254 11.24 -20.20 -14.80
CA CYS A 254 11.73 -21.47 -15.32
C CYS A 254 10.61 -22.44 -15.69
N ASN A 255 9.58 -22.56 -14.85
CA ASN A 255 8.44 -23.45 -15.09
C ASN A 255 7.62 -23.00 -16.30
N LEU A 256 7.37 -21.69 -16.43
CA LEU A 256 6.57 -21.09 -17.49
C LEU A 256 7.37 -20.81 -18.77
N LYS A 257 8.70 -21.00 -18.74
CA LYS A 257 9.66 -20.71 -19.82
C LYS A 257 9.59 -19.24 -20.28
N TRP A 258 9.49 -18.33 -19.33
CA TRP A 258 9.53 -16.89 -19.57
C TRP A 258 10.96 -16.38 -19.79
N ASP A 259 11.06 -15.10 -20.16
CA ASP A 259 12.33 -14.43 -20.35
C ASP A 259 13.12 -14.35 -19.03
N THR A 260 14.42 -14.64 -19.10
CA THR A 260 15.33 -14.66 -17.95
C THR A 260 15.58 -13.25 -17.40
N GLY A 261 15.34 -12.19 -18.19
CA GLY A 261 15.41 -10.81 -17.74
C GLY A 261 14.24 -10.35 -16.86
N PHE A 262 13.13 -11.09 -16.83
CA PHE A 262 11.87 -10.67 -16.20
C PHE A 262 12.06 -10.25 -14.74
N VAL A 263 12.58 -11.13 -13.89
CA VAL A 263 12.69 -10.87 -12.44
C VAL A 263 13.62 -9.69 -12.16
N THR A 264 14.75 -9.61 -12.89
CA THR A 264 15.69 -8.49 -12.75
C THR A 264 15.05 -7.15 -13.11
N HIS A 265 14.20 -7.12 -14.14
CA HIS A 265 13.49 -5.92 -14.55
C HIS A 265 12.43 -5.51 -13.53
N THR A 266 11.59 -6.46 -13.08
CA THR A 266 10.57 -6.22 -12.05
C THR A 266 11.19 -5.67 -10.76
N MET A 267 12.31 -6.24 -10.29
CA MET A 267 12.98 -5.76 -9.08
C MET A 267 13.59 -4.35 -9.25
N GLN A 268 14.07 -4.02 -10.45
CA GLN A 268 14.52 -2.66 -10.77
C GLN A 268 13.35 -1.65 -10.81
N GLU A 269 12.19 -2.04 -11.33
CA GLU A 269 10.98 -1.20 -11.31
C GLU A 269 10.47 -0.91 -9.89
N ILE A 270 10.68 -1.85 -8.97
CA ILE A 270 10.40 -1.69 -7.52
C ILE A 270 11.42 -0.75 -6.85
N MET A 271 12.49 -0.35 -7.54
CA MET A 271 13.61 0.43 -7.01
C MET A 271 14.50 -0.34 -6.03
N VAL A 272 14.59 -1.67 -6.18
CA VAL A 272 15.58 -2.46 -5.43
C VAL A 272 16.98 -2.10 -5.96
N PRO A 273 17.93 -1.72 -5.09
CA PRO A 273 19.29 -1.39 -5.52
C PRO A 273 19.97 -2.58 -6.23
N ILE A 274 20.61 -2.31 -7.37
CA ILE A 274 21.37 -3.32 -8.13
C ILE A 274 22.40 -4.06 -7.25
N PRO A 275 23.16 -3.40 -6.35
CA PRO A 275 24.10 -4.11 -5.48
C PRO A 275 23.41 -5.12 -4.57
N ARG A 276 22.26 -4.75 -4.00
CA ARG A 276 21.49 -5.65 -3.13
C ARG A 276 20.93 -6.84 -3.91
N LEU A 277 20.47 -6.61 -5.13
CA LEU A 277 19.98 -7.67 -6.00
C LEU A 277 21.12 -8.64 -6.39
N LEU A 278 22.31 -8.13 -6.67
CA LEU A 278 23.49 -8.95 -6.96
C LEU A 278 23.88 -9.82 -5.75
N GLU A 279 23.87 -9.27 -4.53
CA GLU A 279 24.12 -10.05 -3.30
C GLU A 279 23.14 -11.22 -3.16
N VAL A 280 21.86 -10.99 -3.46
CA VAL A 280 20.83 -12.03 -3.41
C VAL A 280 21.09 -13.11 -4.46
N TYR A 281 21.38 -12.75 -5.70
CA TYR A 281 21.71 -13.73 -6.74
C TYR A 281 23.00 -14.50 -6.44
N ASP A 282 24.03 -13.84 -5.90
CA ASP A 282 25.26 -14.50 -5.46
C ASP A 282 25.00 -15.50 -4.33
N HIS A 283 24.17 -15.12 -3.34
CA HIS A 283 23.76 -16.02 -2.26
C HIS A 283 22.98 -17.22 -2.80
N LEU A 284 22.01 -16.99 -3.69
CA LEU A 284 21.22 -18.06 -4.32
C LEU A 284 22.09 -19.01 -5.16
N PHE A 285 23.09 -18.48 -5.85
CA PHE A 285 24.05 -19.28 -6.62
C PHE A 285 24.94 -20.13 -5.69
N LYS A 286 25.51 -19.53 -4.65
CA LYS A 286 26.37 -20.21 -3.67
C LYS A 286 25.62 -21.25 -2.83
N ALA A 287 24.30 -21.06 -2.62
CA ALA A 287 23.46 -22.01 -1.90
C ALA A 287 23.33 -23.37 -2.62
N ARG A 288 23.65 -23.45 -3.93
CA ARG A 288 23.66 -24.70 -4.74
C ARG A 288 22.40 -25.53 -4.59
N ASP A 289 21.24 -24.88 -4.69
CA ASP A 289 19.95 -25.55 -4.55
C ASP A 289 19.78 -26.66 -5.61
N PRO A 290 19.55 -27.93 -5.20
CA PRO A 290 19.35 -29.05 -6.12
C PRO A 290 18.18 -28.87 -7.11
N TRP A 291 17.25 -27.95 -6.81
CA TRP A 291 16.11 -27.64 -7.68
C TRP A 291 16.53 -27.27 -9.11
N TRP A 292 17.59 -26.47 -9.26
CA TRP A 292 18.07 -26.01 -10.59
C TRP A 292 18.61 -27.15 -11.45
N SER A 293 19.33 -28.09 -10.83
CA SER A 293 19.82 -29.30 -11.49
C SER A 293 18.66 -30.22 -11.90
N ARG A 294 17.66 -30.38 -11.05
CA ARG A 294 16.45 -31.18 -11.35
C ARG A 294 15.68 -30.62 -12.54
N MET A 295 15.62 -29.30 -12.68
CA MET A 295 14.98 -28.60 -13.80
C MET A 295 15.84 -28.56 -15.08
N LYS A 296 17.02 -29.17 -15.08
CA LYS A 296 18.00 -29.16 -16.19
C LYS A 296 18.42 -27.74 -16.61
N LYS A 297 18.35 -26.77 -15.70
CA LYS A 297 18.76 -25.38 -15.91
C LYS A 297 19.75 -24.90 -14.83
N PRO A 298 20.94 -25.52 -14.71
CA PRO A 298 21.92 -25.13 -13.70
C PRO A 298 22.51 -23.72 -13.94
N LEU A 299 22.47 -23.23 -15.18
CA LEU A 299 23.05 -21.95 -15.58
C LEU A 299 22.10 -20.76 -15.46
N HIS A 300 20.82 -20.98 -15.14
CA HIS A 300 19.78 -19.94 -15.15
C HIS A 300 20.14 -18.74 -14.26
N LEU A 301 20.59 -18.99 -13.02
CA LEU A 301 21.01 -17.92 -12.11
C LEU A 301 22.19 -17.11 -12.65
N LEU A 302 23.12 -17.75 -13.35
CA LEU A 302 24.26 -17.07 -13.98
C LEU A 302 23.82 -16.25 -15.20
N GLU A 303 22.84 -16.72 -15.98
CA GLU A 303 22.23 -15.94 -17.05
C GLU A 303 21.53 -14.69 -16.49
N CYS A 304 20.80 -14.82 -15.38
CA CYS A 304 20.17 -13.68 -14.69
C CYS A 304 21.21 -12.67 -14.20
N ILE A 305 22.30 -13.13 -13.57
CA ILE A 305 23.42 -12.28 -13.15
C ILE A 305 24.04 -11.58 -14.36
N TYR A 306 24.24 -12.28 -15.47
CA TYR A 306 24.77 -11.69 -16.69
C TYR A 306 23.86 -10.58 -17.23
N ILE A 307 22.54 -10.77 -17.23
CA ILE A 307 21.57 -9.74 -17.66
C ILE A 307 21.61 -8.54 -16.72
N LEU A 308 21.63 -8.76 -15.41
CA LEU A 308 21.71 -7.71 -14.40
C LEU A 308 22.97 -6.84 -14.59
N LEU A 309 24.13 -7.49 -14.71
CA LEU A 309 25.41 -6.81 -14.88
C LEU A 309 25.52 -6.16 -16.28
N SER A 310 24.98 -6.78 -17.32
CA SER A 310 24.93 -6.18 -18.66
C SER A 310 24.08 -4.90 -18.65
N GLY A 311 22.97 -4.90 -17.94
CA GLY A 311 22.14 -3.71 -17.73
C GLY A 311 22.87 -2.61 -16.97
N TYR A 312 23.66 -2.95 -15.95
CA TYR A 312 24.52 -1.99 -15.25
C TYR A 312 25.61 -1.39 -16.16
N VAL A 313 26.27 -2.22 -16.98
CA VAL A 313 27.31 -1.77 -17.91
C VAL A 313 26.75 -0.82 -18.97
N GLN A 314 25.53 -1.07 -19.46
CA GLN A 314 24.87 -0.21 -20.44
C GLN A 314 24.39 1.11 -19.83
N GLU A 315 23.93 1.09 -18.58
CA GLU A 315 23.45 2.27 -17.89
C GLU A 315 24.07 2.40 -16.47
N PRO A 316 25.33 2.86 -16.38
CA PRO A 316 26.03 3.02 -15.10
C PRO A 316 25.40 4.09 -14.19
N SER A 317 24.54 4.96 -14.74
CA SER A 317 23.80 5.97 -13.99
C SER A 317 22.83 5.38 -12.96
N LYS A 318 22.41 4.12 -13.12
CA LYS A 318 21.54 3.41 -12.15
C LYS A 318 22.17 3.21 -10.78
N VAL A 319 23.50 3.27 -10.68
CA VAL A 319 24.21 3.23 -9.40
C VAL A 319 24.69 4.65 -9.07
N PRO A 320 24.55 5.10 -7.80
CA PRO A 320 25.05 6.41 -7.40
C PRO A 320 26.55 6.56 -7.65
N THR A 321 26.98 7.72 -8.15
CA THR A 321 28.37 8.01 -8.55
C THR A 321 29.40 7.65 -7.48
N TYR A 322 29.07 7.84 -6.20
CA TYR A 322 29.96 7.57 -5.08
C TYR A 322 30.18 6.07 -4.81
N GLU A 323 29.25 5.20 -5.20
CA GLU A 323 29.37 3.74 -5.01
C GLU A 323 29.87 3.00 -6.25
N ARG A 324 29.80 3.63 -7.44
CA ARG A 324 30.13 2.98 -8.72
C ARG A 324 31.47 2.28 -8.71
N ARG A 325 32.54 2.94 -8.28
CA ARG A 325 33.89 2.34 -8.31
C ARG A 325 33.99 1.11 -7.41
N ARG A 326 33.46 1.20 -6.19
CA ARG A 326 33.42 0.07 -5.25
C ARG A 326 32.57 -1.07 -5.80
N PHE A 327 31.42 -0.75 -6.36
CA PHE A 327 30.51 -1.73 -6.94
C PHE A 327 31.09 -2.40 -8.19
N THR A 328 31.72 -1.66 -9.10
CA THR A 328 32.39 -2.22 -10.28
C THR A 328 33.49 -3.19 -9.88
N ASN A 329 34.28 -2.89 -8.85
CA ASN A 329 35.29 -3.82 -8.32
C ASN A 329 34.66 -5.09 -7.75
N LEU A 330 33.58 -4.97 -6.96
CA LEU A 330 32.83 -6.13 -6.45
C LEU A 330 32.27 -6.99 -7.59
N CYS A 331 31.78 -6.38 -8.66
CA CYS A 331 31.30 -7.08 -9.85
C CYS A 331 32.44 -7.81 -10.56
N LEU A 332 33.62 -7.19 -10.70
CA LEU A 332 34.80 -7.83 -11.29
C LEU A 332 35.24 -9.05 -10.49
N ASP A 333 35.31 -8.93 -9.16
CA ASP A 333 35.64 -10.04 -8.27
C ASP A 333 34.62 -11.17 -8.40
N ALA A 334 33.31 -10.85 -8.34
CA ALA A 334 32.25 -11.84 -8.48
C ALA A 334 32.28 -12.55 -9.85
N VAL A 335 32.45 -11.80 -10.94
CA VAL A 335 32.57 -12.36 -12.30
C VAL A 335 33.78 -13.27 -12.43
N SER A 336 34.91 -12.91 -11.80
CA SER A 336 36.09 -13.77 -11.77
C SER A 336 35.82 -15.09 -11.04
N CYS A 337 35.13 -15.06 -9.90
CA CYS A 337 34.71 -16.25 -9.17
C CYS A 337 33.77 -17.13 -10.01
N TYR A 338 32.75 -16.55 -10.63
CA TYR A 338 31.83 -17.29 -11.49
C TYR A 338 32.53 -17.92 -12.70
N LEU A 339 33.51 -17.24 -13.31
CA LEU A 339 34.30 -17.78 -14.42
C LEU A 339 35.15 -18.98 -14.01
N VAL A 340 35.75 -18.96 -12.81
CA VAL A 340 36.51 -20.10 -12.27
C VAL A 340 35.59 -21.30 -12.05
N GLU A 341 34.42 -21.10 -11.46
CA GLU A 341 33.45 -22.17 -11.24
C GLU A 341 32.92 -22.73 -12.56
N LEU A 342 32.56 -21.87 -13.52
CA LEU A 342 32.11 -22.28 -14.86
C LEU A 342 33.16 -23.10 -15.60
N GLN A 343 34.45 -22.75 -15.49
CA GLN A 343 35.55 -23.48 -16.14
C GLN A 343 35.81 -24.86 -15.51
N SER A 344 35.36 -25.09 -14.28
CA SER A 344 35.46 -26.38 -13.59
C SER A 344 34.35 -27.36 -13.96
N MET A 345 33.29 -26.91 -14.65
CA MET A 345 32.16 -27.74 -15.05
C MET A 345 32.39 -28.44 -16.40
N ASP A 346 31.69 -29.54 -16.65
CA ASP A 346 31.79 -30.29 -17.90
C ASP A 346 31.38 -29.44 -19.12
N PRO A 347 32.21 -29.41 -20.19
CA PRO A 347 32.03 -28.49 -21.30
C PRO A 347 30.76 -28.81 -22.11
N THR A 348 29.73 -28.01 -21.90
CA THR A 348 28.50 -28.01 -22.69
C THR A 348 28.50 -26.79 -23.63
N ALA A 349 27.88 -26.88 -24.81
CA ALA A 349 27.83 -25.73 -25.74
C ALA A 349 27.20 -24.46 -25.12
N ALA A 350 26.18 -24.62 -24.27
CA ALA A 350 25.59 -23.53 -23.49
C ALA A 350 26.58 -22.92 -22.48
N LEU A 351 27.36 -23.77 -21.80
CA LEU A 351 28.40 -23.35 -20.85
C LEU A 351 29.47 -22.50 -21.55
N LEU A 352 29.94 -22.92 -22.72
CA LEU A 352 30.95 -22.17 -23.50
C LEU A 352 30.43 -20.78 -23.92
N ASN A 353 29.14 -20.68 -24.27
CA ASN A 353 28.53 -19.39 -24.59
C ASN A 353 28.43 -18.49 -23.34
N THR A 354 28.02 -19.03 -22.19
CA THR A 354 28.00 -18.27 -20.94
C THR A 354 29.39 -17.79 -20.52
N VAL A 355 30.43 -18.62 -20.67
CA VAL A 355 31.82 -18.24 -20.41
C VAL A 355 32.27 -17.10 -21.34
N SER A 356 31.94 -17.15 -22.63
CA SER A 356 32.21 -16.06 -23.57
C SER A 356 31.52 -14.75 -23.17
N ASN A 357 30.25 -14.84 -22.78
CA ASN A 357 29.45 -13.71 -22.31
C ASN A 357 30.08 -13.06 -21.07
N PHE A 358 30.44 -13.85 -20.05
CA PHE A 358 31.09 -13.34 -18.85
C PHE A 358 32.49 -12.75 -19.12
N LYS A 359 33.28 -13.32 -20.02
CA LYS A 359 34.55 -12.71 -20.46
C LYS A 359 34.35 -11.36 -21.14
N SER A 360 33.33 -11.25 -22.00
CA SER A 360 32.98 -9.97 -22.64
C SER A 360 32.50 -8.94 -21.61
N LEU A 361 31.80 -9.39 -20.57
CA LEU A 361 31.29 -8.55 -19.50
C LEU A 361 32.41 -8.06 -18.59
N GLN A 362 33.37 -8.93 -18.26
CA GLN A 362 34.59 -8.56 -17.54
C GLN A 362 35.35 -7.45 -18.28
N ALA A 363 35.59 -7.61 -19.59
CA ALA A 363 36.28 -6.61 -20.39
C ALA A 363 35.53 -5.27 -20.46
N LYS A 364 34.19 -5.27 -20.35
CA LYS A 364 33.39 -4.04 -20.30
C LYS A 364 33.41 -3.40 -18.91
N LEU A 365 33.38 -4.18 -17.84
CA LEU A 365 33.50 -3.70 -16.46
C LEU A 365 34.89 -3.08 -16.20
N GLU A 366 35.96 -3.68 -16.72
CA GLU A 366 37.33 -3.15 -16.66
C GLU A 366 37.48 -1.79 -17.36
N ARG A 367 36.62 -1.49 -18.34
CA ARG A 367 36.59 -0.15 -18.99
C ARG A 367 35.81 0.89 -18.20
N LEU A 368 34.98 0.46 -17.24
CA LEU A 368 34.16 1.32 -16.39
C LEU A 368 34.78 1.59 -15.01
N SER A 369 35.72 0.74 -14.57
CA SER A 369 36.54 0.91 -13.36
C SER A 369 37.60 1.98 -13.52
#